data_AF-A0A6B2T7C2-F1
#
_entry.id   AF-A0A6B2T7C2-F1
#
_cell.length_a   1.000
_cell.length_b   1.000
_cell.length_c   1.000
_cell.angle_alpha   90.00
_cell.angle_beta   90.00
_cell.angle_gamma   90.00
#
_symmetry.space_group_name_H-M   'P 1'
#
loop_
_entity.id
_entity.type
_entity.pdbx_description
1 polymer ?
#
loop_
_entity_poly.entity_id
_entity_poly.type
_entity_poly.pdbx_seq_one_letter_code
_entity_poly.pdbx_strand_id
1 'polypeptide(L)'
;MERATQDETALELLVHGVGGTTPEEMLGDPRTVRISGDDTAAVFRRTEDADAERRPDDYRGKPVPEAYVWCNLTSGNGSRALWLLLLPFMVVNLAHWMRPTSRHRKRLVRTYGLLVRLVGLTLTVLLVAAACELALDLTAWQCAGTPDCSGDRAWLGFLAADASGDGGWW
;
A
#
# COMPACT_ATOMS: atom_id res chain seq x y z
N MET A 1 -33.40 -11.54 25.03
CA MET A 1 -32.66 -12.26 23.97
C MET A 1 -31.17 -12.09 24.28
N GLU A 2 -30.74 -12.55 25.46
CA GLU A 2 -29.51 -12.08 26.12
C GLU A 2 -28.84 -13.28 26.85
N ARG A 3 -28.64 -14.36 26.10
CA ARG A 3 -28.05 -15.61 26.61
C ARG A 3 -27.00 -16.23 25.67
N ALA A 4 -26.69 -15.58 24.54
CA ALA A 4 -25.73 -16.10 23.57
C ALA A 4 -24.30 -15.56 23.75
N THR A 5 -24.11 -14.44 24.45
CA THR A 5 -22.78 -13.81 24.61
C THR A 5 -21.94 -14.40 25.75
N GLN A 6 -22.50 -15.29 26.57
CA GLN A 6 -21.78 -15.85 27.73
C GLN A 6 -20.87 -17.04 27.40
N ASP A 7 -20.91 -17.53 26.15
CA ASP A 7 -20.13 -18.71 25.71
C ASP A 7 -19.00 -18.34 24.73
N GLU A 8 -18.92 -17.07 24.31
CA GLU A 8 -17.84 -16.60 23.44
C GLU A 8 -16.73 -15.96 24.27
N THR A 9 -15.50 -16.41 24.07
CA THR A 9 -14.32 -15.91 24.77
C THR A 9 -14.14 -14.42 24.46
N ALA A 10 -14.15 -13.58 25.50
CA ALA A 10 -13.91 -12.15 25.32
C ALA A 10 -12.46 -11.90 24.86
N LEU A 11 -12.26 -10.93 23.96
CA LEU A 11 -10.95 -10.56 23.42
C LEU A 11 -10.59 -9.13 23.87
N GLU A 12 -9.32 -8.92 24.21
CA GLU A 12 -8.75 -7.60 24.50
C GLU A 12 -7.72 -7.26 23.42
N LEU A 13 -8.00 -6.25 22.60
CA LEU A 13 -7.08 -5.82 21.55
C LEU A 13 -6.15 -4.72 22.07
N LEU A 14 -4.90 -5.09 22.30
CA LEU A 14 -3.81 -4.18 22.62
C LEU A 14 -3.29 -3.55 21.32
N VAL A 15 -3.21 -2.23 21.27
CA VAL A 15 -2.73 -1.49 20.10
C VAL A 15 -1.61 -0.56 20.53
N HIS A 16 -0.41 -0.73 19.94
CA HIS A 16 0.71 0.14 20.25
C HIS A 16 0.54 1.54 19.63
N GLY A 17 1.14 2.55 20.28
CA GLY A 17 1.29 3.90 19.71
C GLY A 17 2.30 3.94 18.57
N VAL A 18 2.72 5.13 18.13
CA VAL A 18 3.60 5.30 16.96
C VAL A 18 5.01 4.72 17.16
N GLY A 19 5.42 4.39 18.39
CA GLY A 19 6.75 3.89 18.73
C GLY A 19 7.09 2.47 18.27
N GLY A 20 6.13 1.72 17.74
CA GLY A 20 6.37 0.38 17.18
C GLY A 20 6.78 -0.67 18.21
N THR A 21 6.08 -0.70 19.36
CA THR A 21 6.25 -1.70 20.41
C THR A 21 6.08 -3.12 19.86
N THR A 22 6.91 -4.04 20.32
CA THR A 22 6.89 -5.44 19.90
C THR A 22 5.69 -6.19 20.51
N PRO A 23 5.19 -7.27 19.87
CA PRO A 23 4.11 -8.06 20.45
C PRO A 23 4.52 -8.69 21.80
N GLU A 24 5.79 -9.02 22.00
CA GLU A 24 6.33 -9.54 23.26
C GLU A 24 6.19 -8.53 24.40
N GLU A 25 6.52 -7.26 24.14
CA GLU A 25 6.39 -6.17 25.11
C GLU A 25 4.92 -5.83 25.40
N MET A 26 4.07 -5.87 24.37
CA MET A 26 2.62 -5.61 24.53
C MET A 26 1.94 -6.70 25.36
N LEU A 27 2.29 -7.97 25.12
CA LEU A 27 1.69 -9.12 25.80
C LEU A 27 2.40 -9.50 27.10
N GLY A 28 3.58 -8.93 27.36
CA GLY A 28 4.41 -9.25 28.52
C GLY A 28 4.93 -10.69 28.53
N ASP A 29 4.98 -11.36 27.38
CA ASP A 29 5.48 -12.74 27.23
C ASP A 29 6.41 -12.82 26.01
N PRO A 30 7.63 -13.36 26.16
CA PRO A 30 8.56 -13.54 25.03
C PRO A 30 8.10 -14.58 23.98
N ARG A 31 7.09 -15.40 24.29
CA ARG A 31 6.58 -16.45 23.41
C ARG A 31 5.26 -16.00 22.81
N THR A 32 5.36 -15.27 21.71
CA THR A 32 4.20 -14.83 20.93
C THR A 32 4.04 -15.68 19.67
N VAL A 33 2.81 -15.76 19.17
CA VAL A 33 2.50 -16.41 17.90
C VAL A 33 1.55 -15.53 17.09
N ARG A 34 1.82 -15.40 15.79
CA ARG A 34 0.93 -14.70 14.86
C ARG A 34 -0.31 -15.56 14.61
N ILE A 35 -1.48 -15.04 14.94
CA ILE A 35 -2.77 -15.71 14.73
C ILE A 35 -3.48 -15.25 13.46
N SER A 36 -3.19 -14.04 12.99
CA SER A 36 -3.79 -13.45 11.78
C SER A 36 -2.88 -12.38 11.18
N GLY A 37 -3.08 -12.08 9.90
CA GLY A 37 -2.34 -11.06 9.15
C GLY A 37 -1.02 -11.56 8.57
N ASP A 38 -0.12 -10.62 8.29
CA ASP A 38 1.12 -10.85 7.57
C ASP A 38 2.31 -10.10 8.22
N ASP A 39 3.42 -9.97 7.50
CA ASP A 39 4.61 -9.28 8.02
C ASP A 39 4.44 -7.75 8.05
N THR A 40 3.38 -7.21 7.43
CA THR A 40 3.08 -5.77 7.39
C THR A 40 2.15 -5.35 8.54
N ALA A 41 1.11 -6.12 8.79
CA ALA A 41 0.24 -5.94 9.94
C ALA A 41 -0.32 -7.29 10.39
N ALA A 42 -0.24 -7.54 11.68
CA ALA A 42 -0.62 -8.83 12.24
C ALA A 42 -1.16 -8.71 13.66
N VAL A 43 -1.95 -9.71 14.01
CA VAL A 43 -2.43 -9.93 15.38
C VAL A 43 -1.65 -11.09 15.98
N PHE A 44 -1.11 -10.86 17.17
CA PHE A 44 -0.34 -11.82 17.93
C PHE A 44 -1.03 -12.15 19.24
N ARG A 45 -0.85 -13.38 19.70
CA ARG A 45 -1.21 -13.82 21.05
C ARG A 45 -0.02 -14.46 21.73
N ARG A 46 -0.10 -14.65 23.04
CA ARG A 46 0.83 -15.54 23.75
C ARG A 46 0.64 -16.96 23.21
N THR A 47 1.70 -17.75 23.16
CA THR A 47 1.63 -19.13 22.65
C THR A 47 0.61 -19.97 23.44
N GLU A 48 0.42 -19.70 24.74
CA GLU A 48 -0.57 -20.37 25.58
C GLU A 48 -2.04 -19.99 25.30
N ASP A 49 -2.25 -18.83 24.69
CA ASP A 49 -3.56 -18.26 24.35
C ASP A 49 -3.95 -18.53 22.87
N ALA A 50 -3.10 -19.25 22.12
CA ALA A 50 -3.24 -19.46 20.68
C ALA A 50 -4.51 -20.23 20.28
N ASP A 51 -5.04 -21.04 21.18
CA ASP A 51 -6.23 -21.86 21.00
C ASP A 51 -7.33 -21.56 22.03
N ALA A 52 -7.36 -20.33 22.57
CA ALA A 52 -8.26 -19.94 23.64
C ALA A 52 -9.75 -20.21 23.35
N GLU A 53 -10.16 -20.13 22.09
CA GLU A 53 -11.51 -20.42 21.59
C GLU A 53 -11.88 -21.91 21.71
N ARG A 54 -10.88 -22.80 21.73
CA ARG A 54 -11.09 -24.24 21.97
C ARG A 54 -11.17 -24.57 23.47
N ARG A 55 -10.83 -23.61 24.33
CA ARG A 55 -10.81 -23.74 25.80
C ARG A 55 -11.52 -22.55 26.47
N PRO A 56 -12.78 -22.25 26.13
CA PRO A 56 -13.49 -21.07 26.62
C PRO A 56 -13.65 -21.05 28.16
N ASP A 57 -13.68 -22.23 28.79
CA ASP A 57 -13.77 -22.36 30.25
C ASP A 57 -12.55 -21.78 30.99
N ASP A 58 -11.35 -21.84 30.39
CA ASP A 58 -10.10 -21.32 30.98
C ASP A 58 -10.11 -19.77 31.06
N TYR A 59 -10.95 -19.12 30.24
CA TYR A 59 -11.02 -17.66 30.08
C TYR A 59 -12.35 -17.06 30.55
N ARG A 60 -13.15 -17.80 31.34
CA ARG A 60 -14.39 -17.26 31.92
C ARG A 60 -14.10 -16.02 32.77
N GLY A 61 -14.67 -14.89 32.38
CA GLY A 61 -14.53 -13.62 33.10
C GLY A 61 -13.17 -12.94 32.93
N LYS A 62 -12.32 -13.39 31.99
CA LYS A 62 -11.06 -12.73 31.64
C LYS A 62 -10.92 -12.65 30.12
N PRO A 63 -10.65 -11.47 29.55
CA PRO A 63 -10.42 -11.39 28.11
C PRO A 63 -9.06 -12.01 27.74
N VAL A 64 -8.98 -12.55 26.54
CA VAL A 64 -7.73 -13.01 25.92
C VAL A 64 -7.03 -11.81 25.29
N PRO A 65 -5.82 -11.45 25.72
CA PRO A 65 -5.09 -10.32 25.16
C PRO A 65 -4.51 -10.66 23.78
N GLU A 66 -4.71 -9.75 22.84
CA GLU A 66 -4.21 -9.80 21.47
C GLU A 66 -3.41 -8.54 21.16
N ALA A 67 -2.17 -8.68 20.71
CA ALA A 67 -1.36 -7.55 20.27
C ALA A 67 -1.54 -7.32 18.77
N TYR A 68 -2.11 -6.17 18.41
CA TYR A 68 -2.13 -5.70 17.03
C TYR A 68 -0.88 -4.88 16.73
N VAL A 69 -0.03 -5.43 15.85
CA VAL A 69 1.21 -4.81 15.40
C VAL A 69 0.99 -4.21 14.02
N TRP A 70 1.18 -2.90 13.91
CA TRP A 70 0.91 -2.12 12.70
C TRP A 70 2.07 -1.19 12.30
N CYS A 71 3.19 -1.19 13.02
CA CYS A 71 4.32 -0.30 12.75
C CYS A 71 4.84 -0.40 11.30
N ASN A 72 4.83 -1.61 10.72
CA ASN A 72 5.27 -1.83 9.35
C ASN A 72 4.29 -1.24 8.30
N LEU A 73 3.05 -0.91 8.69
CA LEU A 73 2.13 -0.02 7.95
C LEU A 73 2.52 1.46 7.98
N THR A 74 3.61 1.88 8.61
CA THR A 74 4.09 3.26 8.49
C THR A 74 5.57 3.34 8.09
N SER A 75 6.40 2.42 8.58
CA SER A 75 7.86 2.47 8.40
C SER A 75 8.43 1.43 7.42
N GLY A 76 7.64 0.48 6.93
CA GLY A 76 8.15 -0.73 6.27
C GLY A 76 8.78 -0.53 4.89
N ASN A 77 7.95 -0.59 3.85
CA ASN A 77 8.45 -0.80 2.49
C ASN A 77 8.91 0.52 1.82
N GLY A 78 10.11 0.53 1.23
CA GLY A 78 10.63 1.65 0.44
C GLY A 78 9.76 2.00 -0.77
N SER A 79 8.96 1.04 -1.26
CA SER A 79 7.91 1.29 -2.26
C SER A 79 6.86 2.31 -1.81
N ARG A 80 6.79 2.64 -0.51
CA ARG A 80 5.98 3.77 -0.02
C ARG A 80 6.37 5.10 -0.63
N ALA A 81 7.63 5.28 -1.03
CA ALA A 81 8.05 6.50 -1.72
C ALA A 81 7.25 6.72 -3.02
N LEU A 82 6.76 5.67 -3.67
CA LEU A 82 5.91 5.79 -4.86
C LEU A 82 4.58 6.51 -4.54
N TRP A 83 4.10 6.50 -3.29
CA TRP A 83 2.92 7.30 -2.92
C TRP A 83 3.14 8.80 -3.10
N LEU A 84 4.38 9.29 -3.02
CA LEU A 84 4.69 10.69 -3.28
C LEU A 84 4.37 11.09 -4.72
N LEU A 85 4.42 10.15 -5.68
CA LEU A 85 3.97 10.39 -7.06
C LEU A 85 2.46 10.66 -7.14
N LEU A 86 1.69 10.09 -6.21
CA LEU A 86 0.23 10.26 -6.15
C LEU A 86 -0.19 11.50 -5.34
N LEU A 87 0.72 12.10 -4.55
CA LEU A 87 0.47 13.32 -3.79
C LEU A 87 -0.13 14.47 -4.62
N PRO A 88 0.38 14.83 -5.81
CA PRO A 88 -0.25 15.89 -6.62
C PRO A 88 -1.69 15.56 -7.03
N PHE A 89 -2.00 14.29 -7.30
CA PHE A 89 -3.38 13.86 -7.60
C PHE A 89 -4.30 13.98 -6.39
N MET A 90 -3.79 13.66 -5.20
CA MET A 90 -4.52 13.83 -3.94
C MET A 90 -4.89 15.30 -3.71
N VAL A 91 -3.95 16.22 -3.94
CA VAL A 91 -4.18 17.67 -3.80
C VAL A 91 -5.26 18.15 -4.77
N VAL A 92 -5.23 17.70 -6.03
CA VAL A 92 -6.25 18.05 -7.03
C VAL A 92 -7.62 17.49 -6.66
N ASN A 93 -7.68 16.25 -6.16
CA ASN A 93 -8.91 15.66 -5.66
C ASN A 93 -9.47 16.47 -4.49
N LEU A 94 -8.63 16.83 -3.51
CA LEU A 94 -9.03 17.66 -2.38
C LEU A 94 -9.54 19.04 -2.84
N ALA A 95 -8.84 19.69 -3.77
CA ALA A 95 -9.27 20.96 -4.34
C ALA A 95 -10.66 20.85 -5.00
N HIS A 96 -10.95 19.75 -5.69
CA HIS A 96 -12.28 19.50 -6.24
C HIS A 96 -13.36 19.50 -5.15
N TRP A 97 -13.11 18.84 -4.01
CA TRP A 97 -14.02 18.80 -2.87
C TRP A 97 -14.13 20.12 -2.11
N MET A 98 -13.06 20.92 -2.05
CA MET A 98 -13.03 22.24 -1.41
C MET A 98 -13.69 23.35 -2.24
N ARG A 99 -14.44 23.00 -3.29
CA ARG A 99 -15.07 23.95 -4.20
C ARG A 99 -15.97 24.97 -3.46
N PRO A 100 -15.75 26.29 -3.61
CA PRO A 100 -16.54 27.31 -2.91
C PRO A 100 -18.02 27.28 -3.29
N THR A 101 -18.91 27.29 -2.30
CA THR A 101 -20.38 27.30 -2.45
C THR A 101 -20.94 28.70 -2.72
N SER A 102 -20.43 29.43 -3.72
CA SER A 102 -20.93 30.77 -4.04
C SER A 102 -22.16 30.72 -4.96
N ARG A 103 -23.34 31.09 -4.44
CA ARG A 103 -24.59 31.19 -5.22
C ARG A 103 -24.61 32.34 -6.23
N HIS A 104 -23.84 33.41 -5.96
CA HIS A 104 -23.87 34.65 -6.75
C HIS A 104 -22.78 34.73 -7.84
N ARG A 105 -21.78 33.83 -7.84
CA ARG A 105 -20.66 33.86 -8.81
C ARG A 105 -20.55 32.58 -9.65
N LYS A 106 -21.64 32.16 -10.30
CA LYS A 106 -21.72 30.92 -11.11
C LYS A 106 -20.57 30.74 -12.10
N ARG A 107 -20.14 31.82 -12.79
CA ARG A 107 -19.02 31.77 -13.75
C ARG A 107 -17.70 31.40 -13.08
N LEU A 108 -17.38 32.04 -11.95
CA LEU A 108 -16.15 31.78 -11.18
C LEU A 108 -16.10 30.35 -10.63
N VAL A 109 -17.24 29.83 -10.18
CA VAL A 109 -17.35 28.46 -9.66
C VAL A 109 -17.27 27.42 -10.80
N ARG A 110 -17.64 27.80 -12.03
CA ARG A 110 -17.47 26.97 -13.24
C ARG A 110 -16.02 27.00 -13.75
N THR A 111 -15.38 28.17 -13.79
CA THR A 111 -13.97 28.29 -14.20
C THR A 111 -13.06 27.57 -13.23
N TYR A 112 -13.28 27.69 -11.91
CA TYR A 112 -12.56 26.91 -10.90
C TYR A 112 -12.66 25.39 -11.17
N GLY A 113 -13.88 24.89 -11.38
CA GLY A 113 -14.09 23.46 -11.67
C GLY A 113 -13.44 23.00 -12.98
N LEU A 114 -13.42 23.86 -14.01
CA LEU A 114 -12.71 23.58 -15.26
C LEU A 114 -11.20 23.51 -15.04
N LEU A 115 -10.62 24.49 -14.33
CA LEU A 115 -9.19 24.53 -14.04
C LEU A 115 -8.74 23.31 -13.24
N VAL A 116 -9.47 22.93 -12.19
CA VAL A 116 -9.17 21.71 -11.39
C VAL A 116 -9.19 20.46 -12.28
N ARG A 117 -10.16 20.34 -13.20
CA ARG A 117 -10.21 19.22 -14.16
C ARG A 117 -9.06 19.22 -15.15
N LEU A 118 -8.68 20.39 -15.66
CA LEU A 118 -7.53 20.52 -16.57
C LEU A 118 -6.23 20.14 -15.87
N VAL A 119 -6.00 20.62 -14.65
CA VAL A 119 -4.82 20.23 -13.85
C VAL A 119 -4.79 18.73 -13.62
N GLY A 120 -5.92 18.13 -13.22
CA GLY A 120 -6.02 16.68 -13.07
C GLY A 120 -5.70 15.93 -14.37
N LEU A 121 -6.24 16.37 -15.50
CA LEU A 121 -5.96 15.78 -16.81
C LEU A 121 -4.47 15.90 -17.18
N THR A 122 -3.87 17.08 -16.98
CA THR A 122 -2.45 17.31 -17.26
C THR A 122 -1.56 16.41 -16.42
N LEU A 123 -1.84 16.27 -15.11
CA LEU A 123 -1.09 15.36 -14.24
C LEU A 123 -1.19 13.91 -14.72
N THR A 124 -2.38 13.44 -15.12
CA THR A 124 -2.54 12.09 -15.67
C THR A 124 -1.73 11.89 -16.94
N VAL A 125 -1.77 12.85 -17.87
CA VAL A 125 -1.00 12.78 -19.12
C VAL A 125 0.49 12.74 -18.83
N LEU A 126 0.99 13.59 -17.93
CA LEU A 126 2.41 13.60 -17.54
C LEU A 126 2.83 12.29 -16.88
N LEU A 127 2.01 11.73 -15.99
CA LEU A 127 2.29 10.45 -15.33
C LEU A 127 2.37 9.31 -16.35
N VAL A 128 1.43 9.25 -17.29
CA VAL A 128 1.42 8.22 -18.34
C VAL A 128 2.61 8.39 -19.28
N ALA A 129 2.92 9.61 -19.70
CA ALA A 129 4.08 9.88 -20.54
C ALA A 129 5.38 9.43 -19.88
N ALA A 130 5.60 9.80 -18.60
CA ALA A 130 6.76 9.37 -17.84
C ALA A 130 6.82 7.84 -17.68
N ALA A 131 5.69 7.17 -17.45
CA ALA A 131 5.65 5.71 -17.38
C ALA A 131 6.02 5.05 -18.73
N CYS A 132 5.54 5.61 -19.85
CA CYS A 132 5.90 5.15 -21.18
C CYS A 132 7.39 5.37 -21.47
N GLU A 133 7.96 6.53 -21.12
CA GLU A 133 9.38 6.83 -21.28
C GLU A 133 10.25 5.83 -20.50
N LEU A 134 9.91 5.56 -19.24
CA LEU A 134 10.63 4.58 -18.43
C LEU A 134 10.54 3.17 -19.01
N ALA A 135 9.36 2.77 -19.51
CA ALA A 135 9.19 1.47 -20.15
C ALA A 135 10.02 1.35 -21.42
N LEU A 136 10.03 2.40 -22.27
CA LEU A 136 10.86 2.45 -23.47
C LEU A 136 12.35 2.43 -23.13
N ASP A 137 12.81 3.18 -22.15
CA ASP A 137 14.21 3.17 -21.70
C ASP A 137 14.64 1.78 -21.23
N LEU A 138 13.85 1.13 -20.38
CA LEU A 138 14.15 -0.22 -19.89
C LEU A 138 14.16 -1.27 -21.00
N THR A 139 13.23 -1.17 -21.96
CA THR A 139 13.07 -2.20 -23.01
C THR A 139 13.95 -1.96 -24.21
N ALA A 140 13.96 -0.76 -24.77
CA ALA A 140 14.66 -0.42 -26.01
C ALA A 140 16.13 -0.05 -25.78
N TRP A 141 16.48 0.54 -24.63
CA TRP A 141 17.86 0.93 -24.36
C TRP A 141 18.58 -0.11 -23.48
N GLN A 142 18.01 -0.43 -22.30
CA GLN A 142 18.71 -1.29 -21.34
C GLN A 142 18.64 -2.78 -21.71
N CYS A 143 17.47 -3.30 -22.10
CA CYS A 143 17.34 -4.71 -22.47
C CYS A 143 17.80 -4.99 -23.91
N ALA A 144 17.41 -4.17 -24.89
CA ALA A 144 17.81 -4.38 -26.28
C ALA A 144 19.32 -4.16 -26.54
N GLY A 145 20.00 -3.35 -25.72
CA GLY A 145 21.46 -3.19 -25.75
C GLY A 145 22.23 -4.30 -25.03
N THR A 146 21.56 -5.24 -24.35
CA THR A 146 22.18 -6.34 -23.62
C THR A 146 21.88 -7.69 -24.32
N PRO A 147 22.87 -8.38 -24.92
CA PRO A 147 22.66 -9.60 -25.71
C PRO A 147 21.93 -10.72 -24.95
N ASP A 148 22.21 -10.87 -23.65
CA ASP A 148 21.57 -11.88 -22.80
C ASP A 148 20.08 -11.59 -22.55
N CYS A 149 19.66 -10.31 -22.59
CA CYS A 149 18.26 -9.90 -22.35
C CYS A 149 17.41 -9.97 -23.63
N SER A 150 18.00 -9.66 -24.78
CA SER A 150 17.33 -9.68 -26.08
C SER A 150 17.27 -11.08 -26.70
N GLY A 151 18.25 -11.95 -26.44
CA GLY A 151 18.33 -13.31 -26.99
C GLY A 151 17.12 -14.21 -26.68
N ASP A 152 16.53 -14.07 -25.50
CA ASP A 152 15.36 -14.85 -25.06
C ASP A 152 14.01 -14.23 -25.44
N ARG A 153 13.99 -13.05 -26.08
CA ARG A 153 12.76 -12.27 -26.36
C ARG A 153 12.64 -11.96 -27.83
N ALA A 154 12.08 -12.89 -28.59
CA ALA A 154 11.89 -12.76 -30.05
C ALA A 154 11.11 -11.50 -30.49
N TRP A 155 10.24 -10.94 -29.64
CA TRP A 155 9.50 -9.70 -29.92
C TRP A 155 10.36 -8.42 -29.80
N LEU A 156 11.52 -8.49 -29.13
CA LEU A 156 12.52 -7.43 -29.07
C LEU A 156 13.51 -7.49 -30.25
N GLY A 157 13.42 -8.49 -31.13
CA GLY A 157 14.36 -8.68 -32.25
C GLY A 157 14.43 -7.52 -33.24
N PHE A 158 13.40 -6.66 -33.31
CA PHE A 158 13.43 -5.42 -34.11
C PHE A 158 14.22 -4.27 -33.44
N LEU A 159 14.40 -4.32 -32.11
CA LEU A 159 15.13 -3.31 -31.32
C LEU A 159 16.51 -3.79 -30.86
N ALA A 160 16.76 -5.10 -30.94
CA ALA A 160 18.00 -5.71 -30.45
C ALA A 160 19.18 -5.32 -31.35
N ALA A 161 20.25 -4.83 -30.73
CA ALA A 161 21.53 -4.72 -31.41
C ALA A 161 22.00 -6.14 -31.78
N ASP A 162 22.17 -6.39 -33.07
CA ASP A 162 22.80 -7.60 -33.57
C ASP A 162 24.27 -7.66 -33.12
N ALA A 163 24.86 -8.85 -33.11
CA ALA A 163 26.25 -9.07 -32.65
C ALA A 163 27.31 -8.30 -33.46
N SER A 164 26.91 -7.70 -34.59
CA SER A 164 27.68 -6.81 -35.46
C SER A 164 27.57 -5.32 -35.11
N GLY A 165 26.61 -4.91 -34.28
CA GLY A 165 26.35 -3.50 -33.95
C GLY A 165 25.63 -2.69 -35.03
N ASP A 166 25.06 -3.34 -36.05
CA ASP A 166 24.41 -2.74 -37.23
C ASP A 166 22.86 -2.70 -37.13
N GLY A 167 22.28 -3.21 -36.04
CA GLY A 167 20.83 -3.36 -35.83
C GLY A 167 20.18 -2.31 -34.94
N GLY A 168 20.87 -1.22 -34.62
CA GLY A 168 20.30 -0.08 -33.90
C GLY A 168 19.77 0.97 -34.87
N TRP A 169 18.54 1.45 -34.70
CA TRP A 169 18.03 2.62 -35.44
C TRP A 169 18.69 3.96 -35.00
N TRP A 170 19.87 3.90 -34.39
CA TRP A 170 20.66 5.02 -33.88
C TRP A 170 22.06 5.04 -34.48
#